data_AF-A0A352VGJ1-F1
#
_entry.id   AF-A0A352VGJ1-F1
#
_cell.length_a   1.000
_cell.length_b   1.000
_cell.length_c   1.000
_cell.angle_alpha   90.00
_cell.angle_beta   90.00
_cell.angle_gamma   90.00
#
_symmetry.space_group_name_H-M   'P 1'
#
loop_
_entity.id
_entity.type
_entity.pdbx_description
1 polymer ?
#
loop_
_entity_poly.entity_id
_entity_poly.type
_entity_poly.pdbx_seq_one_letter_code
_entity_poly.pdbx_strand_id
1 'polypeptide(L)'
;ARRLGFMGLAATGICSMLGAAINVVPFMLQRNVPGIGPYVMQAYLFAAVPAILAALAYAILASAMPRAGGSYIYASRGLHPYLG
;
A
#
# COMPACT_ATOMS: atom_id res chain seq x y z
N ALA A 1 20.63 -8.39 16.46
CA ALA A 1 19.71 -7.46 17.14
C ALA A 1 18.97 -6.61 16.10
N ARG A 2 17.64 -6.51 16.18
CA ARG A 2 16.80 -5.76 15.22
C ARG A 2 17.05 -4.26 15.39
N ARG A 3 17.78 -3.63 14.45
CA ARG A 3 18.18 -2.19 14.50
C ARG A 3 17.34 -1.27 13.62
N LEU A 4 16.18 -1.74 13.14
CA LEU A 4 15.25 -0.90 12.39
C LEU A 4 14.41 -0.09 13.37
N GLY A 5 14.77 1.17 13.56
CA GLY A 5 13.96 2.15 14.28
C GLY A 5 12.74 2.61 13.46
N PHE A 6 11.84 3.37 14.09
CA PHE A 6 10.61 3.87 13.47
C PHE A 6 10.86 4.60 12.14
N MET A 7 11.83 5.52 12.12
CA MET A 7 12.18 6.26 10.89
C MET A 7 12.73 5.35 9.79
N GLY A 8 13.50 4.32 10.14
CA GLY A 8 14.01 3.36 9.17
C GLY A 8 12.87 2.54 8.54
N LEU A 9 11.93 2.08 9.36
CA LEU A 9 10.73 1.38 8.88
C LEU A 9 9.86 2.28 7.98
N ALA A 10 9.59 3.52 8.41
CA ALA A 10 8.82 4.48 7.63
C ALA A 10 9.50 4.78 6.28
N ALA A 11 10.81 5.04 6.28
CA ALA A 11 11.57 5.31 5.06
C ALA A 11 11.52 4.12 4.09
N THR A 12 11.66 2.88 4.58
CA THR A 12 11.55 1.69 3.72
C THR A 12 10.17 1.53 3.11
N GLY A 13 9.10 1.81 3.87
CA GLY A 13 7.74 1.77 3.35
C GLY A 13 7.48 2.84 2.28
N ILE A 14 7.92 4.07 2.53
CA ILE A 14 7.75 5.20 1.61
C ILE A 14 8.53 4.96 0.31
N CYS A 15 9.80 4.57 0.40
CA CYS A 15 10.62 4.27 -0.78
C CYS A 15 10.05 3.11 -1.62
N SER A 16 9.43 2.12 -0.98
CA SER A 16 8.81 0.99 -1.70
C SER A 16 7.59 1.40 -2.54
N MET A 17 6.89 2.48 -2.20
CA MET A 17 5.70 2.92 -2.93
C MET A 17 5.97 4.04 -3.95
N LEU A 18 6.88 4.97 -3.67
CA LEU A 18 7.01 6.20 -4.48
C LEU A 18 7.40 5.96 -5.95
N GLY A 19 8.20 4.94 -6.24
CA GLY A 19 8.82 4.73 -7.57
C GLY A 19 7.80 4.68 -8.71
N ALA A 20 6.96 3.65 -8.72
CA ALA A 20 5.95 3.46 -9.77
C ALA A 20 4.73 4.40 -9.60
N ALA A 21 4.37 4.71 -8.36
CA ALA A 21 3.16 5.48 -8.06
C ALA A 21 3.20 6.92 -8.61
N ILE A 22 4.38 7.55 -8.65
CA ILE A 22 4.52 8.93 -9.15
C ILE A 22 4.87 8.95 -10.64
N ASN A 23 5.74 8.04 -11.10
CA ASN A 23 6.28 8.11 -12.46
C ASN A 23 5.44 7.38 -13.51
N VAL A 24 4.58 6.43 -13.12
CA VAL A 24 3.87 5.58 -14.09
C VAL A 24 2.37 5.82 -14.04
N VAL A 25 1.79 5.81 -12.84
CA VAL A 25 0.33 5.87 -12.66
C VAL A 25 -0.30 7.15 -13.25
N PRO A 26 0.28 8.36 -13.12
CA PRO A 26 -0.32 9.56 -13.72
C PRO A 26 -0.35 9.53 -15.25
N PHE A 27 0.69 8.97 -15.88
CA PHE A 27 0.74 8.81 -17.34
C PHE A 27 -0.25 7.75 -17.81
N MET A 28 -0.36 6.64 -17.08
CA MET A 28 -1.36 5.61 -17.37
C MET A 28 -2.79 6.13 -17.21
N LEU A 29 -3.05 6.97 -16.21
CA LEU A 29 -4.38 7.52 -15.97
C LEU A 29 -4.79 8.50 -17.08
N GLN A 30 -3.88 9.37 -17.50
CA GLN A 30 -4.11 10.28 -18.63
C GLN A 30 -4.31 9.54 -19.96
N ARG A 31 -3.63 8.40 -20.15
CA ARG A 31 -3.78 7.57 -21.35
C ARG A 31 -5.11 6.79 -21.37
N ASN A 32 -5.52 6.21 -20.26
CA ASN A 32 -6.68 5.33 -20.22
C ASN A 32 -8.01 6.07 -20.04
N VAL A 33 -7.98 7.30 -19.52
CA VAL A 33 -9.20 8.10 -19.33
C VAL A 33 -9.10 9.43 -20.08
N PRO A 34 -9.77 9.54 -21.25
CA PRO A 34 -9.78 10.78 -22.01
C PRO A 34 -10.50 11.89 -21.23
N GLY A 35 -9.87 13.06 -21.10
CA GLY A 35 -10.46 14.24 -20.45
C GLY A 35 -10.18 14.38 -18.95
N ILE A 36 -9.41 13.48 -18.32
CA ILE A 36 -9.11 13.55 -16.89
C ILE A 36 -8.12 14.66 -16.50
N GLY A 37 -7.40 15.29 -17.44
CA GLY A 37 -6.25 16.19 -17.19
C GLY A 37 -6.30 17.06 -15.91
N PRO A 38 -7.36 17.85 -15.66
CA PRO A 38 -7.48 18.68 -14.44
C PRO A 38 -7.87 17.92 -13.17
N TYR A 39 -8.43 16.71 -13.30
CA TYR A 39 -9.04 15.91 -12.24
C TYR A 39 -8.13 14.80 -11.67
N VAL A 40 -6.91 14.66 -12.19
CA VAL A 40 -5.94 13.64 -11.71
C VAL A 40 -5.71 13.76 -10.20
N MET A 41 -5.58 14.99 -9.69
CA MET A 41 -5.30 15.24 -8.27
C MET A 41 -6.49 14.86 -7.38
N GLN A 42 -7.71 15.18 -7.82
CA GLN A 42 -8.96 14.82 -7.14
C GLN A 42 -9.18 13.30 -7.15
N ALA A 43 -8.86 12.63 -8.27
CA ALA A 43 -8.94 11.17 -8.37
C ALA A 43 -7.97 10.48 -7.39
N TYR A 44 -6.75 11.01 -7.23
CA TYR A 44 -5.79 10.53 -6.23
C TYR A 44 -6.28 10.76 -4.79
N LEU A 45 -6.86 11.93 -4.50
CA LEU A 45 -7.45 12.22 -3.20
C LEU A 45 -8.60 11.27 -2.86
N PHE A 46 -9.45 10.98 -3.83
CA PHE A 46 -10.54 10.01 -3.65
C PHE A 46 -10.00 8.59 -3.44
N ALA A 47 -8.98 8.18 -4.21
CA ALA A 47 -8.32 6.88 -4.07
C ALA A 47 -7.59 6.73 -2.72
N ALA A 48 -7.19 7.83 -2.07
CA ALA A 48 -6.55 7.80 -0.76
C ALA A 48 -7.48 7.28 0.34
N VAL A 49 -8.80 7.47 0.21
CA VAL A 49 -9.78 7.04 1.23
C VAL A 49 -9.78 5.51 1.43
N PRO A 50 -10.04 4.67 0.40
CA PRO A 50 -9.95 3.22 0.55
C PRO A 50 -8.53 2.75 0.85
N ALA A 51 -7.50 3.45 0.36
CA ALA A 51 -6.11 3.11 0.65
C ALA A 51 -5.77 3.25 2.15
N ILE A 52 -6.25 4.31 2.82
CA ILE A 52 -6.07 4.50 4.26
C ILE A 52 -6.80 3.41 5.04
N LEU A 53 -8.03 3.06 4.67
CA LEU A 53 -8.79 1.99 5.32
C LEU A 53 -8.05 0.64 5.21
N ALA A 54 -7.53 0.32 4.03
CA ALA A 54 -6.71 -0.87 3.82
C ALA A 54 -5.42 -0.82 4.67
N ALA A 55 -4.74 0.33 4.71
CA ALA A 55 -3.52 0.50 5.50
C ALA A 55 -3.77 0.28 7.00
N LEU A 56 -4.91 0.75 7.54
CA LEU A 56 -5.32 0.50 8.92
C LEU A 56 -5.57 -1.00 9.18
N ALA A 57 -6.26 -1.69 8.27
CA ALA A 57 -6.44 -3.14 8.39
C ALA A 57 -5.09 -3.88 8.41
N TYR A 58 -4.17 -3.54 7.50
CA TYR A 58 -2.82 -4.08 7.49
C TYR A 58 -2.02 -3.76 8.75
N ALA A 59 -2.18 -2.56 9.33
CA ALA A 59 -1.52 -2.19 10.57
C ALA A 59 -2.02 -3.02 11.77
N ILE A 60 -3.33 -3.32 11.83
CA ILE A 60 -3.92 -4.19 12.86
C ILE A 60 -3.41 -5.63 12.71
N LEU A 61 -3.35 -6.15 11.48
CA LEU A 61 -2.81 -7.50 11.27
C LEU A 61 -1.30 -7.59 11.54
N ALA A 62 -0.55 -6.54 11.18
CA ALA A 62 0.89 -6.47 11.46
C ALA A 62 1.21 -6.41 12.96
N SER A 63 0.38 -5.74 13.76
CA SER A 63 0.52 -5.70 15.22
C SER A 63 0.09 -7.02 15.87
N ALA A 64 -0.99 -7.64 15.40
CA ALA A 64 -1.46 -8.94 15.89
C ALA A 64 -0.51 -10.09 15.51
N MET A 65 0.19 -9.99 14.37
CA MET A 65 1.08 -11.02 13.85
C MET A 65 2.45 -10.43 13.42
N PRO A 66 3.38 -10.21 14.36
CA PRO A 66 4.67 -9.55 14.09
C PRO A 66 5.69 -10.51 13.44
N ARG A 67 5.33 -11.10 12.30
CA ARG A 67 6.15 -12.05 11.52
C ARG A 67 6.46 -11.44 10.15
N ALA A 68 7.67 -11.71 9.66
CA ALA A 68 8.03 -11.35 8.29
C ALA A 68 7.24 -12.24 7.31
N GLY A 69 6.49 -11.63 6.38
CA GLY A 69 5.78 -12.35 5.32
C GLY A 69 4.49 -11.71 4.79
N GLY A 70 4.07 -10.55 5.34
CA GLY A 70 3.05 -9.70 4.72
C GLY A 70 1.70 -10.38 4.51
N SER A 71 1.00 -9.99 3.43
CA SER A 71 -0.36 -10.43 3.09
C SER A 71 -0.53 -11.94 3.05
N TYR A 72 0.48 -12.68 2.58
CA TYR A 72 0.47 -14.15 2.53
C TYR A 72 0.35 -14.77 3.93
N ILE A 73 1.16 -14.29 4.88
CA ILE A 73 1.10 -14.77 6.27
C ILE A 73 -0.20 -14.35 6.96
N TYR A 74 -0.74 -13.18 6.59
CA TYR A 74 -2.03 -12.71 7.09
C TYR A 74 -3.19 -13.57 6.58
N ALA A 75 -3.20 -13.91 5.30
CA ALA A 75 -4.26 -14.71 4.68
C ALA A 75 -4.18 -16.20 5.09
N SER A 76 -2.99 -16.80 5.05
CA SER A 76 -2.79 -18.22 5.41
C SER A 76 -3.15 -18.54 6.86
N ARG A 77 -2.99 -17.57 7.77
CA ARG A 77 -3.38 -17.72 9.18
C ARG A 77 -4.84 -17.38 9.48
N GLY A 78 -5.48 -16.57 8.64
CA GLY A 78 -6.88 -16.15 8.85
C GLY A 78 -7.90 -17.03 8.13
N LEU A 79 -7.56 -17.59 6.97
CA LEU A 79 -8.49 -18.34 6.11
C LEU A 79 -8.17 -19.83 6.09
N HIS A 80 -7.02 -20.22 5.52
CA HIS A 80 -6.45 -21.57 5.50
C HIS A 80 -5.14 -21.52 4.68
N PRO A 81 -4.10 -22.34 4.92
CA PRO A 81 -2.88 -22.34 4.12
C PRO A 81 -3.05 -22.58 2.61
N TYR A 82 -4.20 -23.09 2.17
CA TYR A 82 -4.53 -23.26 0.75
C TYR A 82 -5.07 -21.99 0.07
N LEU A 83 -5.57 -21.03 0.84
CA LEU A 83 -6.18 -19.78 0.35
C LEU A 83 -5.30 -18.55 0.65
N GLY A 84 -4.15 -18.78 1.31
CA GLY A 84 -3.21 -17.77 1.75
C GLY A 84 -2.03 -17.62 0.83
#